data_AF-A0A9D0XSU1-F1
#
_entry.id   AF-A0A9D0XSU1-F1
#
_cell.length_a   1.000
_cell.length_b   1.000
_cell.length_c   1.000
_cell.angle_alpha   90.00
_cell.angle_beta   90.00
_cell.angle_gamma   90.00
#
_symmetry.space_group_name_H-M   'P 1'
#
loop_
_entity.id
_entity.type
_entity.pdbx_description
1 polymer ?
#
loop_
_entity_poly.entity_id
_entity_poly.type
_entity_poly.pdbx_seq_one_letter_code
_entity_poly.pdbx_strand_id
1 'polypeptide(L)'
;VDLALAFDRLVEVIMNSSFGSMLGMFGGADALTPLKEPFETNLKASLIEMTEAPDFIEKLQGEIDQPNVMAEIQAKIEEIIEARLEELTPELVKEMVQQMIKQHLGWLVVWGGVFGGLIGLISALVSNYLVI
;
A
#
# COMPACT_ATOMS: atom_id res chain seq x y z
N VAL A 1 -7.75 -12.50 -7.29
CA VAL A 1 -8.16 -13.38 -8.41
C VAL A 1 -9.59 -13.78 -8.16
N ASP A 2 -10.50 -13.54 -9.10
CA ASP A 2 -11.93 -13.90 -8.99
C ASP A 2 -12.12 -15.35 -9.46
N LEU A 3 -12.14 -16.28 -8.50
CA LEU A 3 -12.27 -17.72 -8.75
C LEU A 3 -13.72 -18.11 -9.12
N ALA A 4 -14.70 -17.30 -8.69
CA ALA A 4 -16.10 -17.51 -9.02
C ALA A 4 -16.33 -17.27 -10.51
N LEU A 5 -15.77 -16.18 -11.07
CA LEU A 5 -15.82 -15.93 -12.50
C LEU A 5 -15.17 -17.06 -13.32
N ALA A 6 -14.05 -17.62 -12.85
CA ALA A 6 -13.39 -18.73 -13.53
C ALA A 6 -14.25 -20.00 -13.56
N PHE A 7 -14.97 -20.29 -12.47
CA PHE A 7 -15.93 -21.40 -12.42
C PHE A 7 -17.11 -21.16 -13.35
N ASP A 8 -17.69 -19.95 -13.34
CA ASP A 8 -18.84 -19.62 -14.18
C ASP A 8 -18.50 -19.73 -15.67
N ARG A 9 -17.28 -19.33 -16.07
CA ARG A 9 -16.75 -19.54 -17.43
C ARG A 9 -16.54 -21.02 -17.78
N LEU A 10 -16.06 -21.82 -16.83
CA LEU A 10 -15.92 -23.26 -17.03
C LEU A 10 -17.29 -23.92 -17.27
N VAL A 11 -18.30 -23.54 -16.47
CA VAL A 11 -19.69 -24.00 -16.66
C VAL A 11 -20.21 -23.58 -18.02
N GLU A 12 -19.97 -22.34 -18.45
CA GLU A 12 -20.35 -21.84 -19.78
C GLU A 12 -19.72 -22.69 -20.92
N VAL A 13 -18.42 -22.98 -20.84
CA VAL A 13 -17.72 -23.82 -21.83
C VAL A 13 -18.27 -25.25 -21.83
N ILE A 14 -18.51 -25.82 -20.65
CA ILE A 14 -19.09 -27.16 -20.51
C ILE A 14 -20.49 -27.21 -21.14
N MET A 15 -21.36 -26.24 -20.85
CA MET A 15 -22.73 -26.19 -21.35
C MET A 15 -22.79 -26.00 -22.87
N ASN A 16 -21.82 -25.29 -23.45
CA ASN A 16 -21.69 -25.12 -24.90
C ASN A 16 -21.00 -26.31 -25.60
N SER A 17 -20.48 -27.29 -24.86
CA SER A 17 -19.84 -28.48 -25.41
C SER A 17 -20.82 -29.65 -25.60
N SER A 18 -20.35 -30.73 -26.21
CA SER A 18 -21.10 -32.00 -26.28
C SER A 18 -21.50 -32.56 -24.91
N PHE A 19 -20.78 -32.18 -23.84
CA PHE A 19 -21.09 -32.59 -22.48
C PHE A 19 -22.31 -31.85 -21.91
N GLY A 20 -22.54 -30.59 -22.29
CA GLY A 20 -23.70 -29.80 -21.89
C GLY A 20 -25.03 -30.42 -22.35
N SER A 21 -25.04 -30.96 -23.57
CA SER A 21 -26.21 -31.68 -24.12
C SER A 21 -26.56 -32.93 -23.30
N MET A 22 -25.56 -33.63 -22.76
CA MET A 22 -25.75 -34.78 -21.87
C MET A 22 -26.20 -34.35 -20.47
N LEU A 23 -25.58 -33.29 -19.92
CA LEU A 23 -25.93 -32.69 -18.63
C LEU A 23 -27.36 -32.15 -18.58
N GLY A 24 -27.91 -31.71 -19.71
CA GLY A 24 -29.31 -31.28 -19.82
C GLY A 24 -30.32 -32.33 -19.33
N MET A 25 -29.98 -33.62 -19.42
CA MET A 25 -30.83 -34.71 -18.92
C MET A 25 -30.76 -34.89 -17.39
N PHE A 26 -29.76 -34.28 -16.74
CA PHE A 26 -29.48 -34.41 -15.30
C PHE A 26 -29.61 -33.08 -14.53
N GLY A 27 -30.28 -32.07 -15.10
CA GLY A 27 -30.49 -30.77 -14.45
C GLY A 27 -29.61 -29.63 -14.98
N GLY A 28 -28.85 -29.85 -16.06
CA GLY A 28 -28.11 -28.80 -16.76
C GLY A 28 -27.02 -28.16 -15.91
N ALA A 29 -26.92 -26.83 -15.96
CA ALA A 29 -25.90 -26.07 -15.23
C ALA A 29 -26.03 -26.23 -13.70
N ASP A 30 -27.25 -26.39 -13.18
CA ASP A 30 -27.51 -26.52 -11.73
C ASP A 30 -26.90 -27.78 -11.12
N ALA A 31 -26.67 -28.82 -11.94
CA ALA A 31 -25.99 -30.04 -11.53
C ALA A 31 -24.51 -29.81 -11.19
N LEU A 32 -23.91 -28.72 -11.68
CA LEU A 32 -22.52 -28.36 -11.45
C LEU A 32 -22.35 -27.45 -10.22
N THR A 33 -23.41 -26.82 -9.71
CA THR A 33 -23.37 -25.93 -8.54
C THR A 33 -22.67 -26.55 -7.31
N PRO A 34 -22.88 -27.83 -6.95
CA PRO A 34 -22.17 -28.46 -5.83
C PRO A 34 -20.65 -28.56 -6.03
N LEU A 35 -20.17 -28.47 -7.28
CA LEU A 35 -18.76 -28.54 -7.63
C LEU A 35 -18.05 -27.18 -7.58
N LYS A 36 -18.78 -26.08 -7.36
CA LYS A 36 -18.20 -24.74 -7.28
C LYS A 36 -17.18 -24.62 -6.16
N GLU A 37 -17.57 -24.94 -4.94
CA GLU A 37 -16.70 -24.90 -3.76
C GLU A 37 -15.44 -25.78 -3.88
N PRO A 38 -15.54 -27.07 -4.28
CA PRO A 38 -14.34 -27.88 -4.45
C PRO A 38 -13.49 -27.41 -5.63
N PHE A 39 -14.07 -26.87 -6.70
CA PHE A 39 -13.30 -26.28 -7.80
C PHE A 39 -12.48 -25.08 -7.33
N GLU A 40 -13.11 -24.11 -6.66
CA GLU A 40 -12.44 -22.91 -6.16
C GLU A 40 -11.31 -23.27 -5.19
N THR A 41 -11.55 -24.25 -4.31
CA THR A 41 -10.56 -24.73 -3.34
C THR A 41 -9.35 -25.36 -4.02
N ASN A 42 -9.57 -26.28 -4.97
CA ASN A 42 -8.49 -26.96 -5.68
C ASN A 42 -7.73 -26.00 -6.61
N LEU A 43 -8.43 -25.10 -7.30
CA LEU A 43 -7.80 -24.13 -8.18
C LEU A 43 -6.94 -23.13 -7.39
N LYS A 44 -7.41 -22.69 -6.22
CA LYS A 44 -6.59 -21.88 -5.31
C LYS A 44 -5.36 -22.64 -4.81
N ALA A 45 -5.50 -23.91 -4.41
CA ALA A 45 -4.38 -24.72 -3.96
C ALA A 45 -3.33 -24.91 -5.07
N SER A 46 -3.78 -25.21 -6.29
CA SER A 46 -2.91 -25.35 -7.45
C SER A 46 -2.21 -24.03 -7.80
N LEU A 47 -2.88 -22.89 -7.71
CA LEU A 47 -2.24 -21.58 -7.92
C LEU A 47 -1.15 -21.32 -6.87
N ILE A 48 -1.41 -21.61 -5.60
CA ILE A 48 -0.42 -21.46 -4.53
C ILE A 48 0.79 -22.34 -4.80
N GLU A 49 0.56 -23.63 -5.07
CA GLU A 49 1.62 -24.60 -5.40
C GLU A 49 2.45 -24.15 -6.61
N MET A 50 1.81 -23.64 -7.66
CA MET A 50 2.49 -23.09 -8.84
C MET A 50 3.31 -21.83 -8.51
N THR A 51 2.82 -20.95 -7.63
CA THR A 51 3.56 -19.75 -7.23
C THR A 51 4.71 -20.02 -6.27
N GLU A 52 4.63 -21.09 -5.49
CA GLU A 52 5.69 -21.56 -4.59
C GLU A 52 6.71 -22.44 -5.32
N ALA A 53 6.40 -22.89 -6.54
CA ALA A 53 7.30 -23.71 -7.33
C ALA A 53 8.60 -22.94 -7.67
N PRO A 54 9.78 -23.54 -7.45
CA PRO A 54 11.05 -22.89 -7.74
C PRO A 54 11.19 -22.49 -9.21
N ASP A 55 10.60 -23.26 -10.13
CA ASP A 55 10.54 -22.95 -11.57
C ASP A 55 9.81 -21.63 -11.87
N PHE A 56 8.79 -21.27 -11.10
CA PHE A 56 8.07 -20.02 -11.29
C PHE A 56 8.91 -18.84 -10.80
N ILE A 57 9.58 -18.99 -9.65
CA ILE A 57 10.50 -17.98 -9.12
C ILE A 57 11.69 -17.79 -10.07
N GLU A 58 12.27 -18.86 -10.59
CA GLU A 58 13.40 -18.81 -11.53
C GLU A 58 13.01 -18.14 -12.86
N LYS A 59 11.84 -18.47 -13.41
CA LYS A 59 11.32 -17.81 -14.61
C LYS A 59 10.97 -16.35 -14.38
N LEU A 60 10.38 -16.02 -13.23
CA LEU A 60 10.10 -14.64 -12.87
C LEU A 60 11.39 -13.83 -12.68
N GLN A 61 12.40 -14.40 -12.02
CA GLN A 61 13.71 -13.75 -11.91
C GLN A 61 14.32 -13.52 -13.29
N GLY A 62 14.28 -14.52 -14.18
CA GLY A 62 14.79 -14.38 -15.55
C GLY A 62 14.04 -13.34 -16.41
N GLU A 63 12.74 -13.14 -16.20
CA GLU A 63 11.94 -12.11 -16.90
C GLU A 63 12.12 -10.72 -16.28
N ILE A 64 12.24 -10.61 -14.96
CA ILE A 64 12.44 -9.33 -14.24
C ILE A 64 13.87 -8.80 -14.46
N ASP A 65 14.86 -9.68 -14.54
CA ASP A 65 16.27 -9.31 -14.80
C ASP A 65 16.51 -8.93 -16.28
N GLN A 66 15.45 -8.89 -17.11
CA GLN A 66 15.56 -8.37 -18.45
C GLN A 66 15.81 -6.85 -18.41
N PRO A 67 16.86 -6.36 -19.10
CA PRO A 67 17.23 -4.95 -19.08
C PRO A 67 16.12 -4.03 -19.61
N ASN A 68 15.17 -4.56 -20.39
CA ASN A 68 14.02 -3.81 -20.91
C ASN A 68 13.00 -3.45 -19.81
N VAL A 69 12.75 -4.34 -18.85
CA VAL A 69 11.80 -4.09 -17.75
C VAL A 69 12.37 -3.08 -16.77
N MET A 70 13.67 -3.16 -16.48
CA MET A 70 14.36 -2.18 -15.63
C MET A 70 14.39 -0.78 -16.27
N ALA A 71 14.54 -0.69 -17.60
CA ALA A 71 14.47 0.58 -18.33
C ALA A 71 13.05 1.18 -18.29
N GLU A 72 11.99 0.36 -18.46
CA GLU A 72 10.60 0.83 -18.34
C GLU A 72 10.24 1.29 -16.93
N ILE A 73 10.70 0.57 -15.90
CA ILE A 73 10.48 0.96 -14.51
C ILE A 73 11.19 2.29 -14.21
N GLN A 74 12.43 2.48 -14.67
CA GLN A 74 13.13 3.75 -14.53
C GLN A 74 12.41 4.90 -15.24
N ALA A 75 11.98 4.70 -16.49
CA ALA A 75 11.24 5.71 -17.24
C ALA A 75 9.90 6.08 -16.57
N LYS A 76 9.16 5.10 -16.03
CA LYS A 76 7.93 5.36 -15.26
C LYS A 76 8.20 6.10 -13.95
N ILE A 77 9.30 5.80 -13.27
CA ILE A 77 9.68 6.51 -12.04
C ILE A 77 10.05 7.96 -12.37
N GLU A 78 10.80 8.21 -13.44
CA GLU A 78 11.11 9.57 -13.91
C GLU A 78 9.83 10.35 -14.24
N GLU A 79 8.90 9.76 -14.98
CA GLU A 79 7.60 10.38 -15.32
C GLU A 79 6.77 10.72 -14.07
N ILE A 80 6.72 9.80 -13.09
CA ILE A 80 6.02 10.04 -11.82
C ILE A 80 6.71 11.13 -10.99
N ILE A 81 8.05 11.15 -10.97
CA ILE A 81 8.81 12.18 -10.25
C ILE A 81 8.62 13.54 -10.91
N GLU A 82 8.61 13.61 -12.24
CA GLU A 82 8.39 14.85 -12.99
C GLU A 82 6.97 15.39 -12.78
N ALA A 83 5.95 14.52 -12.79
CA ALA A 83 4.58 14.88 -12.42
C ALA A 83 4.46 15.39 -10.98
N ARG A 84 5.24 14.82 -10.04
CA ARG A 84 5.30 15.31 -8.65
C ARG A 84 6.10 16.60 -8.51
N LEU A 85 7.11 16.84 -9.35
CA LEU A 85 7.86 18.10 -9.41
C LEU A 85 6.99 19.23 -9.96
N GLU A 86 6.14 18.96 -10.95
CA GLU A 86 5.13 19.92 -11.44
C GLU A 86 4.05 20.21 -10.38
N GLU A 87 3.70 19.23 -9.54
CA GLU A 87 2.72 19.41 -8.44
C GLU A 87 3.33 19.98 -7.14
N LEU A 88 4.65 19.94 -6.96
CA LEU A 88 5.34 20.56 -5.80
C LEU A 88 5.46 22.07 -6.00
N THR A 89 4.29 22.71 -6.09
CA THR A 89 4.19 24.15 -5.90
C THR A 89 4.80 24.45 -4.51
N PRO A 90 5.72 25.43 -4.38
CA PRO A 90 6.43 25.76 -3.13
C PRO A 90 5.52 26.01 -1.92
N GLU A 91 4.22 26.17 -2.14
CA GLU A 91 3.17 26.26 -1.12
C GLU A 91 3.05 25.00 -0.24
N LEU A 92 3.12 23.78 -0.80
CA LEU A 92 2.97 22.54 0.00
C LEU A 92 4.14 22.31 0.96
N VAL A 93 5.37 22.59 0.51
CA VAL A 93 6.58 22.47 1.36
C VAL A 93 6.56 23.54 2.45
N LYS A 94 6.09 24.75 2.13
CA LYS A 94 5.96 25.85 3.09
C LYS A 94 4.97 25.50 4.20
N GLU A 95 3.82 24.90 3.89
CA GLU A 95 2.83 24.51 4.89
C GLU A 95 3.38 23.47 5.89
N MET A 96 4.11 22.46 5.41
CA MET A 96 4.72 21.44 6.27
C MET A 96 5.78 22.04 7.20
N VAL A 97 6.68 22.86 6.68
CA VAL A 97 7.72 23.52 7.49
C VAL A 97 7.11 24.49 8.50
N GLN A 98 6.07 25.23 8.10
CA GLN A 98 5.40 26.20 8.97
C GLN A 98 4.59 25.53 10.10
N GLN A 99 4.06 24.32 9.88
CA GLN A 99 3.50 23.47 10.95
C GLN A 99 4.59 23.01 11.93
N MET A 100 5.72 22.51 11.44
CA MET A 100 6.84 22.06 12.29
C MET A 100 7.41 23.19 13.16
N ILE A 101 7.58 24.39 12.57
CA ILE A 101 8.03 25.62 13.24
C ILE A 101 7.04 26.01 14.36
N LYS A 102 5.73 26.04 14.09
CA LYS A 102 4.72 26.40 15.10
C LYS A 102 4.75 25.49 16.33
N GLN A 103 4.95 24.19 16.14
CA GLN A 103 4.96 23.24 17.25
C GLN A 103 6.20 23.38 18.15
N HIS A 104 7.36 23.69 17.58
CA HIS A 104 8.63 23.71 18.32
C HIS A 104 9.02 25.10 18.86
N LEU A 105 8.64 26.21 18.18
CA LEU A 105 8.94 27.56 18.68
C LEU A 105 8.13 27.93 19.93
N GLY A 106 6.92 27.37 20.09
CA GLY A 106 6.09 27.62 21.28
C GLY A 106 6.76 27.17 22.58
N TRP A 107 7.47 26.04 22.54
CA TRP A 107 8.22 25.52 23.68
C TRP A 107 9.37 26.45 24.07
N LEU A 108 10.12 26.95 23.08
CA LEU A 108 11.28 27.83 23.31
C LEU A 108 10.89 29.12 24.05
N VAL A 109 9.73 29.69 23.74
CA VAL A 109 9.23 30.93 24.38
C VAL A 109 8.79 30.69 25.81
N VAL A 110 8.08 29.59 26.09
CA VAL A 110 7.63 29.25 27.45
C VAL A 110 8.81 29.00 28.38
N TRP A 111 9.83 28.28 27.90
CA TRP A 111 11.05 28.09 28.70
C TRP A 111 11.84 29.37 28.92
N GLY A 112 11.91 30.27 27.92
CA GLY A 112 12.50 31.60 28.12
C GLY A 112 11.82 32.39 29.24
N GLY A 113 10.48 32.35 29.30
CA GLY A 113 9.69 33.00 30.34
C GLY A 113 9.85 32.36 31.73
N VAL A 114 9.83 31.03 31.81
CA VAL A 114 9.99 30.30 33.08
C VAL A 114 11.39 30.47 33.64
N PHE A 115 12.44 30.29 32.83
CA PHE A 115 13.82 30.50 33.27
C PHE A 115 14.10 31.97 33.60
N GLY A 116 13.62 32.90 32.78
CA GLY A 116 13.76 34.34 33.04
C GLY A 116 13.04 34.77 34.32
N GLY A 117 11.84 34.25 34.57
CA GLY A 117 11.08 34.49 35.80
C GLY A 117 11.76 33.91 37.03
N LEU A 118 12.25 32.68 36.97
CA LEU A 118 12.99 32.03 38.06
C LEU A 118 14.26 32.81 38.42
N ILE A 119 15.07 33.18 37.42
CA ILE A 119 16.30 33.95 37.61
C ILE A 119 15.98 35.34 38.15
N GLY A 120 14.93 36.00 37.64
CA GLY A 120 14.49 37.30 38.12
C GLY A 120 14.03 37.26 39.58
N LEU A 121 13.30 36.23 39.98
CA LEU A 121 12.82 36.05 41.35
C LEU A 121 13.97 35.76 42.33
N ILE A 122 14.92 34.90 41.93
CA ILE A 122 16.16 34.65 42.67
C ILE A 122 16.97 35.95 42.82
N SER A 123 17.14 36.71 41.73
CA SER A 123 17.87 37.97 41.74
C SER A 123 17.21 39.02 42.65
N ALA A 124 15.87 39.11 42.63
CA ALA A 124 15.12 40.00 43.50
C ALA A 124 15.24 39.61 44.99
N LEU A 125 15.15 38.33 45.33
CA LEU A 125 15.32 37.84 46.70
C LEU A 125 16.73 38.09 47.23
N VAL A 126 17.75 37.83 46.41
CA VAL A 126 19.15 38.10 46.77
C VAL A 126 19.36 39.61 46.94
N SER A 127 18.91 40.43 46.00
CA SER A 127 19.02 41.90 46.11
C SER A 127 18.30 42.44 47.34
N ASN A 128 17.13 41.91 47.69
CA ASN A 128 16.37 42.37 48.85
C ASN A 128 17.01 41.94 50.19
N TYR A 129 17.66 40.78 50.25
CA TYR A 129 18.37 40.31 51.46
C TYR A 129 19.75 40.96 51.64
N LEU A 130 20.36 41.48 50.57
CA LEU A 130 21.68 42.14 50.58
C LEU A 130 21.60 43.65 50.81
N VAL A 131 20.41 44.26 50.68
CA VAL A 131 20.15 45.70 50.83
C VAL A 131 19.58 46.07 52.22
N ILE A 132 19.25 45.08 53.04
CA ILE A 132 18.89 45.22 54.47
C ILE A 132 20.11 44.86 55.32
#